data_AF-A0A379WB78-F1
#
_entry.id   AF-A0A379WB78-F1
#
_cell.length_a   1.000
_cell.length_b   1.000
_cell.length_c   1.000
_cell.angle_alpha   90.00
_cell.angle_beta   90.00
_cell.angle_gamma   90.00
#
_symmetry.space_group_name_H-M   'P 1'
#
loop_
_entity.id
_entity.type
_entity.pdbx_description
1 polymer ?
#
loop_
_entity_poly.entity_id
_entity_poly.type
_entity_poly.pdbx_seq_one_letter_code
_entity_poly.pdbx_strand_id
1 'polypeptide(L)'
;MNESYRQFEDWCSKEKSQFTDDDELKNFSWVIWRASRAAIEIELPVKNDISDDDYPIPDLVDWDDGRNAGIQECAEAIHVAGIKVKE
;
A
#
# COMPACT_ATOMS: atom_id res chain seq x y z
N MET A 1 -3.25 -14.35 2.63
CA MET A 1 -1.84 -14.03 2.37
C MET A 1 -1.78 -12.56 1.97
N ASN A 2 -1.02 -11.69 2.65
CA ASN A 2 -1.00 -10.27 2.30
C ASN A 2 -0.19 -10.03 1.01
N GLU A 3 -0.49 -8.95 0.28
CA GLU A 3 0.15 -8.66 -1.00
C GLU A 3 1.67 -8.48 -0.85
N SER A 4 2.13 -7.88 0.25
CA SER A 4 3.56 -7.78 0.57
C SER A 4 4.28 -9.14 0.58
N TYR A 5 3.66 -10.17 1.16
CA TYR A 5 4.27 -11.50 1.22
C TYR A 5 4.25 -12.18 -0.15
N ARG A 6 3.20 -11.95 -0.97
CA ARG A 6 3.17 -12.41 -2.37
C ARG A 6 4.30 -11.80 -3.19
N GLN A 7 4.54 -10.49 -3.06
CA GLN A 7 5.65 -9.79 -3.72
C GLN A 7 7.02 -10.32 -3.26
N PHE A 8 7.15 -10.64 -1.97
CA PHE A 8 8.35 -11.27 -1.43
C PHE A 8 8.60 -12.66 -2.03
N GLU A 9 7.57 -13.51 -2.12
CA GLU A 9 7.74 -14.85 -2.71
C GLU A 9 8.07 -14.79 -4.21
N ASP A 10 7.45 -13.87 -4.95
CA ASP A 10 7.78 -13.61 -6.35
C ASP A 10 9.24 -13.17 -6.51
N TRP A 11 9.71 -12.22 -5.68
CA TRP A 11 11.12 -11.80 -5.64
C TRP A 11 12.05 -12.97 -5.30
N CYS A 12 11.77 -13.71 -4.23
CA CYS A 12 12.57 -14.87 -3.81
C CYS A 12 12.67 -15.93 -4.92
N SER A 13 11.58 -16.19 -5.63
CA SER A 13 11.53 -17.22 -6.68
C SER A 13 12.24 -16.83 -7.98
N LYS A 14 12.19 -15.54 -8.36
CA LYS A 14 12.80 -15.04 -9.60
C LYS A 14 14.31 -14.93 -9.55
N GLU A 15 14.85 -14.53 -8.40
CA GLU A 15 16.29 -14.28 -8.29
C GLU A 15 17.13 -15.56 -8.16
N LYS A 16 16.51 -16.76 -8.07
CA LYS A 16 17.21 -18.00 -7.62
C LYS A 16 18.28 -17.62 -6.60
N SER A 17 17.85 -16.92 -5.54
CA SER A 17 18.71 -16.68 -4.41
C SER A 17 19.41 -18.00 -4.15
N GLN A 18 20.74 -18.02 -4.07
CA GLN A 18 21.51 -19.25 -3.83
C GLN A 18 21.09 -19.98 -2.53
N PHE A 19 20.13 -19.40 -1.82
CA PHE A 19 19.50 -19.81 -0.58
C PHE A 19 17.98 -20.12 -0.75
N THR A 20 17.44 -20.29 -1.96
CA THR A 20 15.99 -20.54 -2.16
C THR A 20 15.49 -21.82 -1.49
N ASP A 21 16.38 -22.77 -1.24
CA ASP A 21 16.08 -24.02 -0.53
C ASP A 21 16.45 -23.96 0.98
N ASP A 22 16.92 -22.81 1.46
CA ASP A 22 17.29 -22.57 2.86
C ASP A 22 16.18 -21.77 3.57
N ASP A 23 15.38 -22.48 4.36
CA ASP A 23 14.26 -21.89 5.11
C ASP A 23 14.71 -20.84 6.13
N GLU A 24 15.90 -20.96 6.71
CA GLU A 24 16.41 -20.00 7.70
C GLU A 24 16.77 -18.67 7.03
N LEU A 25 17.45 -18.73 5.88
CA LEU A 25 17.75 -17.56 5.05
C LEU A 25 16.51 -16.93 4.43
N LYS A 26 15.51 -17.72 4.02
CA LYS A 26 14.21 -17.19 3.56
C LYS A 26 13.51 -16.43 4.69
N ASN A 27 13.50 -16.97 5.90
CA ASN A 27 12.92 -16.31 7.08
C ASN A 27 13.66 -15.01 7.43
N PHE A 28 15.00 -15.02 7.42
CA PHE A 28 15.80 -13.83 7.66
C PHE A 28 15.56 -12.76 6.59
N SER A 29 15.49 -13.16 5.31
CA SER A 29 15.16 -12.26 4.20
C SER A 29 13.78 -11.64 4.36
N TRP A 30 12.79 -12.39 4.86
CA TRP A 30 11.46 -11.87 5.15
C TRP A 30 11.44 -10.83 6.27
N VAL A 31 12.29 -10.99 7.30
CA VAL A 31 12.46 -9.96 8.34
C VAL A 31 12.98 -8.66 7.73
N ILE A 32 14.02 -8.75 6.89
CA ILE A 32 14.60 -7.59 6.20
C ILE A 32 13.57 -6.93 5.28
N TRP A 33 12.81 -7.73 4.50
CA TRP A 33 11.78 -7.24 3.59
C TRP A 33 10.70 -6.43 4.30
N ARG A 34 10.22 -6.90 5.44
CA ARG A 34 9.23 -6.15 6.23
C ARG A 34 9.82 -4.86 6.80
N ALA A 35 11.05 -4.93 7.32
CA ALA A 35 11.72 -3.77 7.90
C ALA A 35 11.98 -2.67 6.86
N SER A 36 12.42 -3.04 5.65
CA SER A 36 12.69 -2.08 4.58
C SER A 36 11.42 -1.35 4.13
N ARG A 37 10.29 -2.06 4.07
CA ARG A 37 9.00 -1.47 3.64
C ARG A 37 8.35 -0.64 4.75
N ALA A 38 8.47 -1.07 6.00
CA ALA A 38 8.03 -0.28 7.16
C ALA A 38 8.81 1.04 7.31
N ALA A 39 10.05 1.11 6.79
CA ALA A 39 10.84 2.34 6.75
C ALA A 39 10.40 3.31 5.65
N ILE A 40 9.61 2.86 4.66
CA ILE A 40 9.04 3.73 3.63
C ILE A 40 7.76 4.34 4.19
N GLU A 41 7.69 5.67 4.09
CA GLU A 41 6.52 6.43 4.51
C GLU A 41 6.06 7.32 3.35
N ILE A 42 4.82 7.09 2.89
CA ILE A 42 4.24 7.80 1.74
C ILE A 42 3.22 8.81 2.23
N GLU A 43 3.32 10.03 1.74
CA GLU A 43 2.31 11.08 1.92
C GLU A 43 1.32 11.03 0.77
N LEU A 44 0.03 10.96 1.09
CA LEU A 44 -1.02 11.01 0.08
C LEU A 44 -1.58 12.42 -0.07
N PRO A 45 -2.17 12.75 -1.23
CA PRO A 45 -2.88 14.00 -1.39
C PRO A 45 -3.99 14.14 -0.34
N VAL A 46 -4.17 15.36 0.17
CA VAL A 46 -5.26 15.67 1.09
C VAL A 46 -6.59 15.46 0.39
N LYS A 47 -7.54 14.82 1.09
CA LYS A 47 -8.92 14.66 0.64
C LYS A 47 -9.60 16.03 0.58
N ASN A 48 -10.44 16.22 -0.43
CA ASN A 48 -11.23 17.44 -0.53
C ASN A 48 -12.30 17.44 0.55
N ASP A 49 -12.52 18.60 1.16
CA ASP A 49 -13.61 18.81 2.10
C ASP A 49 -14.88 19.10 1.29
N ILE A 50 -15.92 18.30 1.49
CA ILE A 50 -17.19 18.45 0.78
C ILE A 50 -18.15 19.06 1.78
N SER A 51 -18.55 20.31 1.53
CA SER A 51 -19.41 21.02 2.44
C SER A 51 -20.85 20.49 2.38
N ASP A 52 -21.60 20.63 3.47
CA ASP A 52 -23.03 20.31 3.52
C ASP A 52 -23.85 21.11 2.47
N ASP A 53 -23.35 22.28 2.07
CA ASP A 53 -23.97 23.15 1.06
C ASP A 53 -23.74 22.62 -0.37
N ASP A 54 -22.69 21.84 -0.62
CA ASP A 54 -22.36 21.25 -1.92
C ASP A 54 -23.03 19.88 -2.14
N TYR A 55 -23.30 19.12 -1.07
CA TYR A 55 -24.01 17.83 -1.11
C TYR A 55 -25.29 17.78 -1.97
N PRO A 56 -26.14 18.83 -2.04
CA PRO A 56 -27.31 18.84 -2.91
C PRO A 56 -27.02 19.10 -4.41
N ILE A 57 -25.76 19.34 -4.82
CA ILE A 57 -25.35 19.61 -6.20
C ILE A 57 -24.53 18.41 -6.73
N PRO A 58 -25.15 17.45 -7.42
CA PRO A 58 -24.50 16.17 -7.78
C PRO A 58 -23.18 16.33 -8.53
N ASP A 59 -23.12 17.28 -9.49
CA ASP A 59 -21.93 17.49 -10.32
C ASP A 59 -20.71 18.00 -9.52
N LEU A 60 -20.91 18.67 -8.37
CA LEU A 60 -19.81 19.12 -7.50
C LEU A 60 -19.34 18.01 -6.57
N VAL A 61 -20.29 17.20 -6.06
CA VAL A 61 -20.03 16.13 -5.10
C VAL A 61 -19.39 14.93 -5.77
N ASP A 62 -19.89 14.50 -6.94
CA ASP A 62 -19.45 13.27 -7.61
C ASP A 62 -17.96 13.28 -7.94
N TRP A 63 -17.42 14.45 -8.31
CA TRP A 63 -16.00 14.58 -8.64
C TRP A 63 -15.12 14.52 -7.38
N ASP A 64 -15.48 15.26 -6.32
CA ASP A 64 -14.72 15.28 -5.07
C ASP A 64 -14.80 13.94 -4.32
N ASP A 65 -15.99 13.32 -4.28
CA ASP A 65 -16.19 11.98 -3.72
C ASP A 65 -15.38 10.94 -4.49
N GLY A 66 -15.42 10.98 -5.83
CA GLY A 66 -14.66 10.07 -6.67
C GLY A 66 -13.15 10.19 -6.44
N ARG A 67 -12.64 11.43 -6.32
CA ARG A 67 -11.22 11.68 -5.99
C ARG A 67 -10.87 11.16 -4.59
N ASN A 68 -11.71 11.44 -3.60
CA ASN A 68 -11.50 11.02 -2.21
C ASN A 68 -11.53 9.50 -2.05
N ALA A 69 -12.43 8.82 -2.77
CA ALA A 69 -12.48 7.37 -2.86
C ALA A 69 -11.20 6.80 -3.49
N GLY A 70 -10.73 7.37 -4.60
CA GLY A 70 -9.47 6.95 -5.23
C GLY A 70 -8.26 7.11 -4.31
N ILE A 71 -8.18 8.20 -3.54
CA ILE A 71 -7.13 8.40 -2.52
C ILE A 71 -7.21 7.31 -1.44
N GLN A 72 -8.42 6.97 -0.98
CA GLN A 72 -8.64 5.92 0.01
C GLN A 72 -8.21 4.54 -0.50
N GLU A 73 -8.63 4.16 -1.72
CA GLU A 73 -8.25 2.89 -2.35
C GLU A 73 -6.72 2.80 -2.53
N CYS A 74 -6.08 3.91 -2.91
CA CYS A 74 -4.62 3.98 -3.00
C CYS A 74 -3.96 3.76 -1.63
N ALA A 75 -4.48 4.38 -0.57
CA ALA A 75 -3.98 4.20 0.79
C ALA A 75 -4.03 2.73 1.23
N GLU A 76 -5.16 2.07 0.96
CA GLU A 76 -5.37 0.65 1.27
C GLU A 76 -4.43 -0.24 0.48
N ALA A 77 -4.27 -0.01 -0.83
CA ALA A 77 -3.35 -0.77 -1.67
C ALA A 77 -1.90 -0.66 -1.18
N ILE A 78 -1.44 0.54 -0.81
CA ILE A 78 -0.11 0.79 -0.24
C ILE A 78 0.06 0.06 1.10
N HIS A 79 -0.97 0.12 1.96
CA HIS A 79 -0.94 -0.53 3.27
C HIS A 79 -0.88 -2.06 3.17
N VAL A 80 -1.66 -2.66 2.27
CA VAL A 80 -1.64 -4.12 2.01
C VAL A 80 -0.31 -4.56 1.40
N ALA A 81 0.36 -3.65 0.68
CA ALA A 81 1.73 -3.82 0.25
C ALA A 81 2.75 -3.67 1.41
N GLY A 82 2.33 -3.43 2.65
CA GLY A 82 3.23 -3.37 3.82
C GLY A 82 4.03 -2.07 3.94
N ILE A 83 3.59 -1.00 3.26
CA ILE A 83 4.19 0.33 3.32
C ILE A 83 3.31 1.24 4.18
N LYS A 84 3.93 2.14 4.95
CA LYS A 84 3.20 3.09 5.79
C LYS A 84 2.73 4.29 4.97
N VAL A 85 1.48 4.69 5.18
CA VAL A 85 0.93 5.97 4.70
C VAL A 85 0.92 6.94 5.88
N LYS A 86 1.35 8.19 5.66
CA LYS A 86 1.25 9.24 6.67
C LYS A 86 -0.21 9.57 6.94
N GLU A 87 -0.52 9.76 8.22
CA GLU A 87 -1.81 10.31 8.66
C GLU A 87 -1.95 11.78 8.29
#